data_AF-A0A6P6L3D7-F1
#
_entry.id   AF-A0A6P6L3D7-F1
#
_cell.length_a   1.000
_cell.length_b   1.000
_cell.length_c   1.000
_cell.angle_alpha   90.00
_cell.angle_beta   90.00
_cell.angle_gamma   90.00
#
_symmetry.space_group_name_H-M   'P 1'
#
loop_
_entity.id
_entity.type
_entity.pdbx_description
1 polymer ?
#
loop_
_entity_poly.entity_id
_entity_poly.type
_entity_poly.pdbx_seq_one_letter_code
_entity_poly.pdbx_strand_id
1 'polypeptide(L)'
;MAAATRKKALRFFSQFGAFILTRFGFWNCFCMLMLFAERADVKRKPDIQVPYLYLDLGAAVLCASFMSFGVKRRWFALAAAIHLALSTYVSYVGGQVHYADWLKVRMYSRAMAIIGGFLVLASGAGEVYRQKPRTRSLQSTGQVFLGIYLICMVYSLQHSKEDRLAYLDHIPGGEITVQLLVLVFGVLALSYLSGYYVRLASQILAVLLPLVVLFIDGNIGYWHRTCRVEFWNQIKLIGQNVGIFGAVLILATDS
;
A
#
# COMPACT_ATOMS: atom_id res chain seq x y z
N MET A 1 -2.65 -36.08 -4.55
CA MET A 1 -1.39 -35.36 -4.23
C MET A 1 -1.43 -33.88 -4.60
N ALA A 2 -1.86 -33.47 -5.80
CA ALA A 2 -1.92 -32.05 -6.21
C ALA A 2 -2.71 -31.11 -5.27
N ALA A 3 -3.80 -31.59 -4.66
CA ALA A 3 -4.60 -30.80 -3.72
C ALA A 3 -3.88 -30.44 -2.41
N ALA A 4 -2.98 -31.32 -1.93
CA ALA A 4 -2.18 -31.06 -0.73
C ALA A 4 -1.09 -30.01 -1.01
N THR A 5 -0.45 -30.10 -2.18
CA THR A 5 0.53 -29.11 -2.66
C THR A 5 -0.09 -27.74 -2.85
N ARG A 6 -1.31 -27.67 -3.42
CA ARG A 6 -2.06 -26.41 -3.58
C ARG A 6 -2.41 -25.76 -2.24
N LYS A 7 -2.86 -26.52 -1.25
CA LYS A 7 -3.13 -26.00 0.10
C LYS A 7 -1.86 -25.49 0.79
N LYS A 8 -0.73 -26.18 0.62
CA LYS A 8 0.57 -25.75 1.16
C LYS A 8 1.06 -24.46 0.50
N ALA A 9 0.93 -24.33 -0.82
CA ALA A 9 1.27 -23.12 -1.56
C ALA A 9 0.40 -21.92 -1.15
N LEU A 10 -0.92 -22.09 -1.06
CA LEU A 10 -1.83 -21.02 -0.61
C LEU A 10 -1.50 -20.54 0.81
N ARG A 11 -1.18 -21.47 1.72
CA ARG A 11 -0.72 -21.12 3.07
C ARG A 11 0.57 -20.33 3.06
N PHE A 12 1.54 -20.73 2.24
CA PHE A 12 2.80 -20.03 2.09
C PHE A 12 2.59 -18.58 1.59
N PHE A 13 1.79 -18.39 0.53
CA PHE A 13 1.49 -17.05 0.02
C PHE A 13 0.74 -16.18 1.04
N SER A 14 -0.20 -16.77 1.78
CA SER A 14 -0.92 -16.08 2.84
C SER A 14 0.01 -15.63 3.96
N GLN A 15 0.91 -16.52 4.42
CA GLN A 15 1.94 -16.21 5.42
C GLN A 15 2.91 -15.15 4.92
N PHE A 16 3.29 -15.20 3.65
CA PHE A 16 4.18 -14.23 3.02
C PHE A 16 3.54 -12.84 2.96
N GLY A 17 2.28 -12.73 2.54
CA GLY A 17 1.54 -11.46 2.56
C GLY A 17 1.39 -10.90 3.98
N ALA A 18 1.12 -11.79 4.94
CA ALA A 18 1.10 -11.49 6.36
C ALA A 18 2.45 -10.93 6.84
N PHE A 19 3.55 -11.56 6.46
CA PHE A 19 4.91 -11.16 6.84
C PHE A 19 5.26 -9.77 6.29
N ILE A 20 4.92 -9.51 5.02
CA ILE A 20 5.13 -8.20 4.38
C ILE A 20 4.42 -7.10 5.16
N LEU A 21 3.13 -7.28 5.47
CA LEU A 21 2.35 -6.26 6.19
C LEU A 21 2.87 -6.01 7.60
N THR A 22 3.30 -7.04 8.34
CA THR A 22 3.82 -6.84 9.70
C THR A 22 5.16 -6.12 9.72
N ARG A 23 5.95 -6.25 8.64
CA ARG A 23 7.24 -5.58 8.50
C ARG A 23 7.14 -4.20 7.84
N PHE A 24 6.02 -3.90 7.18
CA PHE A 24 5.79 -2.61 6.55
C PHE A 24 5.99 -1.42 7.51
N GLY A 25 5.56 -1.54 8.77
CA GLY A 25 5.74 -0.47 9.75
C GLY A 25 7.21 -0.08 9.97
N PHE A 26 8.13 -1.06 10.04
CA PHE A 26 9.57 -0.77 10.13
C PHE A 26 10.11 -0.10 8.87
N TRP A 27 9.70 -0.59 7.70
CA TRP A 27 10.12 -0.02 6.42
C TRP A 27 9.65 1.43 6.27
N ASN A 28 8.39 1.71 6.65
CA ASN A 28 7.83 3.05 6.61
C ASN A 28 8.57 4.01 7.57
N CYS A 29 8.90 3.57 8.79
CA CYS A 29 9.71 4.36 9.72
C CYS A 29 11.10 4.66 9.16
N PHE A 30 11.77 3.65 8.61
CA PHE A 30 13.09 3.82 8.01
C PHE A 30 13.06 4.83 6.86
N CYS A 31 12.11 4.68 5.93
CA CYS A 31 11.97 5.61 4.81
C CYS A 31 11.64 7.03 5.27
N MET A 32 10.81 7.19 6.30
CA MET A 32 10.51 8.49 6.89
C MET A 32 11.75 9.15 7.50
N LEU A 33 12.54 8.41 8.27
CA LEU A 33 13.80 8.92 8.84
C LEU A 33 14.77 9.38 7.75
N MET A 34 14.94 8.57 6.72
CA MET A 34 15.83 8.90 5.60
C MET A 34 15.31 10.08 4.77
N LEU A 35 14.00 10.20 4.59
CA LEU A 35 13.37 11.36 3.94
C LEU A 35 13.62 12.64 4.72
N PHE A 36 13.54 12.60 6.05
CA PHE A 36 13.86 13.76 6.88
C PHE A 36 15.33 14.09 6.89
N ALA A 37 16.22 13.09 6.78
CA ALA A 37 17.65 13.32 6.60
C ALA A 37 17.95 14.02 5.27
N GLU A 38 17.39 13.54 4.14
CA GLU A 38 17.52 14.18 2.81
C GLU A 38 17.04 15.64 2.84
N ARG A 39 15.96 15.93 3.57
CA ARG A 39 15.45 17.30 3.72
C ARG A 39 16.29 18.17 4.65
N ALA A 40 16.86 17.59 5.70
CA ALA A 40 17.75 18.31 6.61
C ALA A 40 19.01 18.80 5.88
N ASP A 41 19.56 17.99 4.98
CA ASP A 41 20.72 18.36 4.14
C ASP A 41 20.41 19.57 3.24
N VAL A 42 19.18 19.69 2.76
CA VAL A 42 18.70 20.80 1.91
C VAL A 42 18.06 21.94 2.73
N LYS A 43 18.16 21.90 4.07
CA LYS A 43 17.55 22.88 5.01
C LYS A 43 16.03 23.04 4.84
N ARG A 44 15.34 22.01 4.35
CA ARG A 44 13.88 22.00 4.18
C ARG A 44 13.21 21.51 5.48
N LYS A 45 12.12 22.15 5.88
CA LYS A 45 11.37 21.75 7.08
C LYS A 45 10.70 20.37 6.89
N PRO A 46 10.61 19.54 7.95
CA PRO A 46 9.88 18.27 7.91
C PRO A 46 8.36 18.48 7.76
N ASP A 47 7.66 17.47 7.23
CA ASP A 47 6.19 17.48 7.05
C ASP A 47 5.43 17.59 8.39
N ILE A 48 6.04 17.08 9.46
CA ILE A 48 5.47 16.97 10.80
C ILE A 48 6.36 17.76 11.76
N GLN A 49 5.75 18.43 12.75
CA GLN A 49 6.51 19.06 13.83
C GLN A 49 7.36 18.03 14.57
N VAL A 50 8.64 18.36 14.78
CA VAL A 50 9.68 17.49 15.36
C VAL A 50 9.24 16.67 16.59
N PRO A 51 8.52 17.20 17.60
CA PRO A 51 8.09 16.38 18.75
C PRO A 51 7.06 15.31 18.39
N TYR A 52 6.13 15.60 17.49
CA TYR A 52 5.13 14.63 17.03
C TYR A 52 5.76 13.55 16.16
N LEU A 53 6.82 13.87 15.43
CA LEU A 53 7.54 12.92 14.59
C LEU A 53 8.13 11.75 15.39
N TYR A 54 8.78 12.02 16.53
CA TYR A 54 9.37 10.97 17.35
C TYR A 54 8.31 10.05 17.99
N LEU A 55 7.18 10.63 18.41
CA LEU A 55 6.05 9.86 18.91
C LEU A 55 5.44 8.99 17.79
N ASP A 56 5.36 9.52 16.57
CA ASP A 56 4.85 8.79 15.41
C ASP A 56 5.73 7.59 15.07
N LEU A 57 7.04 7.82 14.95
CA LEU A 57 8.03 6.77 14.70
C LEU A 57 8.02 5.70 15.80
N GLY A 58 7.96 6.11 17.07
CA GLY A 58 7.92 5.21 18.22
C GLY A 58 6.67 4.33 18.21
N ALA A 59 5.49 4.92 17.99
CA ALA A 59 4.23 4.19 17.90
C ALA A 59 4.22 3.19 16.74
N ALA A 60 4.72 3.59 15.56
CA ALA A 60 4.82 2.70 14.40
C ALA A 60 5.79 1.52 14.64
N VAL A 61 6.95 1.75 15.25
CA VAL A 61 7.91 0.68 15.61
C VAL A 61 7.33 -0.28 16.65
N LEU A 62 6.65 0.23 17.68
CA LEU A 62 6.01 -0.60 18.69
C LEU A 62 4.91 -1.48 18.06
N CYS A 63 4.02 -0.89 17.27
CA CYS A 63 2.97 -1.64 16.58
C CYS A 63 3.56 -2.72 15.65
N ALA A 64 4.60 -2.39 14.87
CA ALA A 64 5.27 -3.33 13.98
C ALA A 64 5.97 -4.47 14.75
N SER A 65 6.58 -4.16 15.89
CA SER A 65 7.25 -5.14 16.76
C SER A 65 6.25 -6.14 17.34
N PHE A 66 5.18 -5.67 17.97
CA PHE A 66 4.16 -6.56 18.55
C PHE A 66 3.45 -7.40 17.50
N MET A 67 3.18 -6.83 16.31
CA MET A 67 2.66 -7.59 15.17
C MET A 67 3.63 -8.69 14.69
N SER A 68 4.94 -8.40 14.70
CA SER A 68 5.97 -9.35 14.26
C SER A 68 6.22 -10.47 15.26
N PHE A 69 6.10 -10.20 16.56
CA PHE A 69 6.15 -11.23 17.61
C PHE A 69 4.85 -12.03 17.75
N GLY A 70 3.79 -11.67 17.01
CA GLY A 70 2.51 -12.37 17.04
C GLY A 70 1.66 -12.12 18.28
N VAL A 71 2.04 -11.16 19.14
CA VAL A 71 1.30 -10.81 20.36
C VAL A 71 0.04 -10.06 19.95
N LYS A 72 -1.16 -10.62 20.22
CA LYS A 72 -2.47 -9.99 19.94
C LYS A 72 -2.54 -9.31 18.56
N ARG A 73 -2.01 -9.97 17.53
CA ARG A 73 -1.77 -9.41 16.19
C ARG A 73 -2.94 -8.59 15.62
N ARG A 74 -4.17 -9.04 15.81
CA ARG A 74 -5.39 -8.33 15.34
C ARG A 74 -5.56 -6.94 15.94
N TRP A 75 -5.30 -6.79 17.23
CA TRP A 75 -5.43 -5.51 17.93
C TRP A 75 -4.33 -4.54 17.53
N PHE A 76 -3.10 -5.02 17.40
CA PHE A 76 -1.99 -4.18 16.94
C PHE A 76 -2.09 -3.82 15.46
N ALA A 77 -2.68 -4.67 14.62
CA ALA A 77 -2.99 -4.31 13.24
C ALA A 77 -4.05 -3.19 13.18
N LEU A 78 -5.07 -3.24 14.02
CA LEU A 78 -6.05 -2.16 14.13
C LEU A 78 -5.40 -0.86 14.64
N ALA A 79 -4.57 -0.95 15.68
CA ALA A 79 -3.82 0.19 16.20
C ALA A 79 -2.90 0.78 15.12
N ALA A 80 -2.21 -0.04 14.33
CA ALA A 80 -1.38 0.41 13.21
C ALA A 80 -2.20 1.11 12.12
N ALA A 81 -3.41 0.63 11.82
CA ALA A 81 -4.31 1.28 10.86
C ALA A 81 -4.74 2.68 11.33
N ILE A 82 -5.17 2.80 12.60
CA ILE A 82 -5.54 4.09 13.21
C ILE A 82 -4.35 5.03 13.26
N HIS A 83 -3.20 4.52 13.68
CA HIS A 83 -1.96 5.28 13.76
C HIS A 83 -1.53 5.84 12.41
N LEU A 84 -1.54 5.01 11.35
CA LEU A 84 -1.21 5.44 9.99
C LEU A 84 -2.21 6.48 9.46
N ALA A 85 -3.49 6.35 9.79
CA ALA A 85 -4.52 7.34 9.43
C ALA A 85 -4.26 8.70 10.11
N LEU A 86 -3.94 8.69 11.41
CA LEU A 86 -3.60 9.90 12.17
C LEU A 86 -2.33 10.56 11.64
N SER A 87 -1.27 9.78 11.40
CA SER A 87 -0.01 10.27 10.83
C SER A 87 -0.22 10.95 9.47
N THR A 88 -1.04 10.34 8.62
CA THR A 88 -1.39 10.88 7.30
C THR A 88 -2.20 12.17 7.42
N TYR A 89 -3.15 12.24 8.35
CA TYR A 89 -3.96 13.42 8.62
C TYR A 89 -3.11 14.59 9.17
N VAL A 90 -2.24 14.32 10.14
CA VAL A 90 -1.31 15.33 10.69
C VAL A 90 -0.38 15.85 9.60
N SER A 91 0.13 14.97 8.73
CA SER A 91 0.96 15.37 7.58
C SER A 91 0.21 16.26 6.59
N TYR A 92 -1.10 16.04 6.39
CA TYR A 92 -1.95 16.87 5.54
C TYR A 92 -2.20 18.26 6.14
N VAL A 93 -2.58 18.33 7.41
CA VAL A 93 -2.87 19.60 8.11
C VAL A 93 -1.60 20.41 8.37
N GLY A 94 -0.47 19.75 8.58
CA GLY A 94 0.82 20.39 8.89
C GLY A 94 1.28 21.38 7.83
N GLY A 95 0.93 21.17 6.56
CA GLY A 95 1.09 22.15 5.47
C GLY A 95 2.52 22.64 5.21
N GLN A 96 3.55 22.05 5.84
CA GLN A 96 4.93 22.53 5.81
C GLN A 96 5.61 22.31 4.44
N VAL A 97 5.12 21.36 3.65
CA VAL A 97 5.74 20.92 2.39
C VAL A 97 4.69 20.87 1.28
N HIS A 98 4.91 21.69 0.25
CA HIS A 98 4.11 21.68 -0.95
C HIS A 98 4.62 20.60 -1.92
N TYR A 99 3.80 19.57 -2.10
CA TYR A 99 3.94 18.58 -3.18
C TYR A 99 3.08 18.97 -4.38
N ALA A 100 3.45 18.50 -5.57
CA ALA A 100 2.58 18.57 -6.75
C ALA A 100 1.26 17.83 -6.49
N ASP A 101 0.16 18.29 -7.06
CA ASP A 101 -1.17 17.79 -6.73
C ASP A 101 -1.36 16.30 -7.09
N TRP A 102 -0.81 15.87 -8.22
CA TRP A 102 -0.83 14.45 -8.63
C TRP A 102 0.02 13.57 -7.70
N LEU A 103 1.14 14.08 -7.19
CA LEU A 103 1.96 13.37 -6.21
C LEU A 103 1.22 13.20 -4.88
N LYS A 104 0.47 14.21 -4.43
CA LYS A 104 -0.40 14.10 -3.24
C LYS A 104 -1.43 12.98 -3.41
N VAL A 105 -2.11 12.94 -4.56
CA VAL A 105 -3.10 11.89 -4.87
C VAL A 105 -2.46 10.50 -4.79
N ARG A 106 -1.24 10.32 -5.32
CA ARG A 106 -0.50 9.05 -5.21
C ARG A 106 -0.13 8.69 -3.78
N MET A 107 0.33 9.65 -2.99
CA MET A 107 0.70 9.41 -1.58
C MET A 107 -0.53 9.03 -0.74
N TYR A 108 -1.64 9.78 -0.86
CA TYR A 108 -2.84 9.54 -0.05
C TYR A 108 -3.60 8.29 -0.47
N SER A 109 -3.72 8.01 -1.76
CA SER A 109 -4.37 6.78 -2.24
C SER A 109 -3.63 5.52 -1.76
N ARG A 110 -2.29 5.52 -1.81
CA ARG A 110 -1.48 4.41 -1.30
C ARG A 110 -1.54 4.28 0.23
N ALA A 111 -1.56 5.39 0.96
CA ALA A 111 -1.76 5.37 2.41
C ALA A 111 -3.12 4.76 2.79
N MET A 112 -4.21 5.16 2.12
CA MET A 112 -5.54 4.58 2.32
C MET A 112 -5.56 3.07 2.05
N ALA A 113 -4.93 2.62 0.97
CA ALA A 113 -4.85 1.21 0.63
C ALA A 113 -4.14 0.37 1.70
N ILE A 114 -3.09 0.89 2.33
CA ILE A 114 -2.36 0.20 3.40
C ILE A 114 -3.16 0.18 4.70
N ILE A 115 -3.84 1.27 5.03
CA ILE A 115 -4.81 1.28 6.14
C ILE A 115 -5.84 0.16 5.90
N GLY A 116 -6.33 0.03 4.66
CA GLY A 116 -7.19 -1.09 4.24
C GLY A 116 -6.54 -2.45 4.43
N GLY A 117 -5.27 -2.60 4.05
CA GLY A 117 -4.49 -3.82 4.26
C GLY A 117 -4.35 -4.21 5.74
N PHE A 118 -4.12 -3.24 6.62
CA PHE A 118 -4.09 -3.47 8.07
C PHE A 118 -5.47 -3.84 8.63
N LEU A 119 -6.56 -3.28 8.11
CA LEU A 119 -7.92 -3.68 8.49
C LEU A 119 -8.25 -5.11 8.04
N VAL A 120 -7.82 -5.51 6.85
CA VAL A 120 -7.93 -6.90 6.37
C VAL A 120 -7.17 -7.84 7.30
N LEU A 121 -5.94 -7.48 7.69
CA LEU A 121 -5.16 -8.26 8.64
C LEU A 121 -5.82 -8.34 10.02
N ALA A 122 -6.34 -7.20 10.51
CA ALA A 122 -7.05 -7.12 11.79
C ALA A 122 -8.35 -7.96 11.81
N SER A 123 -8.98 -8.20 10.65
CA SER A 123 -10.13 -9.11 10.53
C SER A 123 -9.80 -10.60 10.80
N GLY A 124 -8.51 -10.92 10.93
CA GLY A 124 -8.01 -12.28 11.07
C GLY A 124 -7.88 -13.02 9.74
N ALA A 125 -7.77 -12.29 8.62
CA ALA A 125 -7.44 -12.86 7.33
C ALA A 125 -5.94 -13.26 7.31
N GLY A 126 -5.62 -14.49 6.90
CA GLY A 126 -4.25 -15.00 6.84
C GLY A 126 -3.67 -15.58 8.14
N GLU A 127 -4.47 -15.75 9.20
CA GLU A 127 -4.06 -16.52 10.39
C GLU A 127 -4.28 -18.03 10.17
N VAL A 128 -3.21 -18.83 10.32
CA VAL A 128 -3.24 -20.29 10.10
C VAL A 128 -4.02 -21.03 11.20
N TYR A 129 -3.95 -20.55 12.44
CA TYR A 129 -4.67 -21.13 13.59
C TYR A 129 -5.69 -20.12 14.10
N ARG A 130 -6.91 -20.21 13.59
CA ARG A 130 -7.98 -19.25 13.85
C ARG A 130 -8.70 -19.57 15.16
N GLN A 131 -8.35 -18.87 16.24
CA GLN A 131 -9.04 -19.05 17.54
C GLN A 131 -10.35 -18.24 17.64
N LYS A 132 -10.50 -17.15 16.88
CA LYS A 132 -11.70 -16.29 16.87
C LYS A 132 -12.30 -16.15 15.46
N PRO A 133 -13.65 -16.11 15.35
CA PRO A 133 -14.34 -15.93 14.07
C PRO A 133 -13.97 -14.60 13.40
N ARG A 134 -14.25 -14.53 12.09
CA ARG A 134 -13.95 -13.37 11.25
C ARG A 134 -14.85 -12.18 11.58
N THR A 135 -14.27 -10.99 11.69
CA THR A 135 -15.06 -9.75 11.63
C THR A 135 -15.28 -9.36 10.17
N ARG A 136 -16.47 -9.66 9.64
CA ARG A 136 -16.82 -9.36 8.23
C ARG A 136 -16.83 -7.85 7.93
N SER A 137 -17.17 -7.02 8.93
CA SER A 137 -17.17 -5.57 8.81
C SER A 137 -15.77 -5.01 8.50
N LEU A 138 -14.76 -5.34 9.31
CA LEU A 138 -13.38 -4.87 9.12
C LEU A 138 -12.80 -5.29 7.77
N GLN A 139 -13.06 -6.53 7.35
CA GLN A 139 -12.59 -6.99 6.04
C GLN A 139 -13.27 -6.21 4.91
N SER A 140 -14.59 -6.03 4.97
CA SER A 140 -15.35 -5.25 3.97
C SER A 140 -14.84 -3.81 3.89
N THR A 141 -14.62 -3.14 5.02
CA THR A 141 -14.02 -1.80 5.05
C THR A 141 -12.63 -1.77 4.41
N GLY A 142 -11.78 -2.78 4.69
CA GLY A 142 -10.46 -2.87 4.07
C GLY A 142 -10.51 -3.10 2.56
N GLN A 143 -11.48 -3.87 2.06
CA GLN A 143 -11.73 -4.06 0.63
C GLN A 143 -12.18 -2.76 -0.04
N VAL A 144 -13.06 -1.99 0.60
CA VAL A 144 -13.50 -0.69 0.09
C VAL A 144 -12.32 0.28 -0.06
N PHE A 145 -11.40 0.33 0.91
CA PHE A 145 -10.20 1.17 0.79
C PHE A 145 -9.28 0.75 -0.36
N LEU A 146 -9.13 -0.56 -0.63
CA LEU A 146 -8.42 -1.05 -1.82
C LEU A 146 -9.14 -0.65 -3.11
N GLY A 147 -10.48 -0.71 -3.12
CA GLY A 147 -11.30 -0.26 -4.25
C GLY A 147 -11.13 1.24 -4.54
N ILE A 148 -11.17 2.08 -3.51
CA ILE A 148 -10.93 3.53 -3.63
C ILE A 148 -9.53 3.81 -4.19
N TYR A 149 -8.51 3.10 -3.72
CA TYR A 149 -7.15 3.21 -4.25
C TYR A 149 -7.09 2.91 -5.76
N LEU A 150 -7.75 1.84 -6.22
CA LEU A 150 -7.78 1.50 -7.64
C LEU A 150 -8.52 2.55 -8.48
N ILE A 151 -9.60 3.16 -7.95
CA ILE A 151 -10.27 4.30 -8.61
C ILE A 151 -9.31 5.47 -8.73
N CYS A 152 -8.61 5.84 -7.65
CA CYS A 152 -7.62 6.92 -7.69
C CYS A 152 -6.52 6.62 -8.70
N MET A 153 -6.07 5.37 -8.79
CA MET A 153 -5.06 4.95 -9.76
C MET A 153 -5.54 5.10 -11.20
N VAL A 154 -6.76 4.65 -11.50
CA VAL A 154 -7.41 4.84 -12.81
C VAL A 154 -7.55 6.33 -13.14
N TYR A 155 -8.02 7.12 -12.18
CA TYR A 155 -8.20 8.56 -12.36
C TYR A 155 -6.87 9.27 -12.65
N SER A 156 -5.83 8.93 -11.90
CA SER A 156 -4.47 9.46 -12.09
C SER A 156 -3.93 9.09 -13.47
N LEU A 157 -4.12 7.84 -13.92
CA LEU A 157 -3.72 7.38 -15.25
C LEU A 157 -4.41 8.14 -16.39
N GLN A 158 -5.68 8.55 -16.21
CA GLN A 158 -6.42 9.29 -17.24
C GLN A 158 -6.08 10.78 -17.28
N HIS A 159 -5.86 11.41 -16.13
CA HIS A 159 -5.74 12.88 -16.05
C HIS A 159 -4.30 13.37 -15.84
N SER A 160 -3.43 12.59 -15.20
CA SER A 160 -2.03 12.95 -14.97
C SER A 160 -1.18 12.61 -16.19
N LYS A 161 -0.63 13.64 -16.83
CA LYS A 161 0.32 13.47 -17.94
C LYS A 161 1.60 12.76 -17.50
N GLU A 162 2.06 13.03 -16.29
CA GLU A 162 3.28 12.44 -15.71
C GLU A 162 3.12 10.93 -15.51
N ASP A 163 2.00 10.51 -14.92
CA ASP A 163 1.73 9.09 -14.74
C ASP A 163 1.53 8.39 -16.09
N ARG A 164 0.80 9.01 -17.02
CA ARG A 164 0.59 8.44 -18.36
C ARG A 164 1.89 8.22 -19.13
N LEU A 165 2.83 9.19 -19.08
CA LEU A 165 4.13 9.07 -19.73
C LEU A 165 4.98 7.96 -19.14
N ALA A 166 5.00 7.81 -17.81
CA ALA A 166 5.73 6.74 -17.15
C ALA A 166 5.27 5.35 -17.62
N TYR A 167 3.97 5.18 -17.88
CA TYR A 167 3.42 3.93 -18.42
C TYR A 167 3.73 3.75 -19.91
N LEU A 168 3.67 4.81 -20.72
CA LEU A 168 3.94 4.73 -22.16
C LEU A 168 5.40 4.39 -22.48
N ASP A 169 6.34 4.88 -21.69
CA ASP A 169 7.77 4.66 -21.94
C ASP A 169 8.21 3.20 -21.71
N HIS A 170 7.48 2.44 -20.89
CA HIS A 170 7.92 1.10 -20.45
C HIS A 170 7.02 -0.04 -20.94
N ILE A 171 5.79 0.25 -21.38
CA ILE A 171 4.84 -0.80 -21.76
C ILE A 171 4.78 -0.94 -23.29
N PRO A 172 5.14 -2.12 -23.85
CA PRO A 172 4.98 -2.37 -25.27
C PRO A 172 3.49 -2.35 -25.62
N GLY A 173 3.13 -1.58 -26.66
CA GLY A 173 1.74 -1.42 -27.11
C GLY A 173 1.12 -0.05 -26.81
N GLY A 174 1.90 0.90 -26.28
CA GLY A 174 1.55 2.33 -26.26
C GLY A 174 0.19 2.62 -25.60
N GLU A 175 -0.58 3.53 -26.21
CA GLU A 175 -1.83 4.02 -25.61
C GLU A 175 -2.91 2.95 -25.42
N ILE A 176 -2.97 1.96 -26.31
CA ILE A 176 -3.98 0.88 -26.25
C ILE A 176 -3.78 0.07 -24.96
N THR A 177 -2.54 -0.23 -24.60
CA THR A 177 -2.26 -1.02 -23.40
C THR A 177 -2.56 -0.22 -22.13
N VAL A 178 -2.33 1.09 -22.15
CA VAL A 178 -2.71 1.98 -21.05
C VAL A 178 -4.23 2.02 -20.87
N GLN A 179 -5.00 2.11 -21.96
CA GLN A 179 -6.47 2.06 -21.90
C GLN A 179 -6.99 0.71 -21.40
N LEU A 180 -6.38 -0.40 -21.81
CA LEU A 180 -6.72 -1.73 -21.30
C LEU A 180 -6.42 -1.83 -19.80
N LEU A 181 -5.28 -1.32 -19.33
CA LEU A 181 -4.95 -1.28 -17.90
C LEU A 181 -5.95 -0.45 -17.10
N VAL A 182 -6.37 0.70 -17.63
CA VAL A 182 -7.41 1.54 -17.05
C VAL A 182 -8.72 0.77 -16.90
N LEU A 183 -9.13 0.04 -17.94
CA LEU A 183 -10.33 -0.79 -17.90
C LEU A 183 -10.21 -1.92 -16.86
N VAL A 184 -9.08 -2.62 -16.86
CA VAL A 184 -8.82 -3.71 -15.90
C VAL A 184 -8.84 -3.19 -14.47
N PHE A 185 -8.11 -2.12 -14.14
CA PHE A 185 -8.13 -1.53 -12.81
C PHE A 185 -9.51 -1.00 -12.41
N GLY A 186 -10.28 -0.45 -13.36
CA GLY A 186 -11.65 -0.01 -13.12
C GLY A 186 -12.58 -1.17 -12.75
N VAL A 187 -12.52 -2.29 -13.49
CA VAL A 187 -13.30 -3.51 -13.18
C VAL A 187 -12.89 -4.11 -11.83
N LEU A 188 -11.58 -4.14 -11.54
CA LEU A 188 -11.07 -4.59 -10.24
C LEU A 188 -11.60 -3.69 -9.11
N ALA A 189 -11.59 -2.37 -9.29
CA ALA A 189 -12.12 -1.42 -8.31
C ALA A 189 -13.59 -1.69 -8.00
N LEU A 190 -14.42 -1.86 -9.04
CA LEU A 190 -15.85 -2.18 -8.89
C LEU A 190 -16.04 -3.52 -8.17
N SER A 191 -15.19 -4.52 -8.43
CA SER A 191 -15.23 -5.82 -7.75
C SER A 191 -14.94 -5.68 -6.25
N TYR A 192 -13.97 -4.85 -5.87
CA TYR A 192 -13.68 -4.57 -4.46
C TYR A 192 -14.78 -3.77 -3.76
N LEU A 193 -15.37 -2.78 -4.42
CA LEU A 193 -16.44 -1.96 -3.85
C LEU A 193 -17.76 -2.70 -3.71
N SER A 194 -18.11 -3.54 -4.69
CA SER A 194 -19.32 -4.37 -4.65
C SER A 194 -19.17 -5.58 -3.73
N GLY A 195 -17.94 -5.98 -3.39
CA GLY A 195 -17.67 -7.21 -2.66
C GLY A 195 -17.85 -8.47 -3.51
N TYR A 196 -18.07 -8.33 -4.82
CA TYR A 196 -18.28 -9.45 -5.74
C TYR A 196 -16.96 -9.94 -6.33
N TYR A 197 -16.76 -11.26 -6.40
CA TYR A 197 -15.54 -11.90 -6.90
C TYR A 197 -14.21 -11.35 -6.36
N VAL A 198 -14.18 -10.83 -5.12
CA VAL A 198 -12.98 -10.19 -4.53
C VAL A 198 -11.74 -11.08 -4.56
N ARG A 199 -11.91 -12.40 -4.42
CA ARG A 199 -10.80 -13.35 -4.49
C ARG A 199 -10.14 -13.37 -5.87
N LEU A 200 -10.95 -13.44 -6.93
CA LEU A 200 -10.46 -13.45 -8.31
C LEU A 200 -9.85 -12.09 -8.67
N ALA A 201 -10.49 -11.00 -8.26
CA ALA A 201 -9.93 -9.66 -8.40
C ALA A 201 -8.56 -9.53 -7.70
N SER A 202 -8.43 -10.10 -6.49
CA SER A 202 -7.17 -10.10 -5.74
C SER A 202 -6.10 -10.98 -6.40
N GLN A 203 -6.47 -12.08 -7.05
CA GLN A 203 -5.51 -12.90 -7.80
C GLN A 203 -4.96 -12.17 -9.02
N ILE A 204 -5.83 -11.49 -9.78
CA ILE A 204 -5.41 -10.66 -10.92
C ILE A 204 -4.51 -9.52 -10.41
N LEU A 205 -4.95 -8.81 -9.36
CA LEU A 205 -4.20 -7.69 -8.80
C LEU A 205 -2.85 -8.11 -8.21
N ALA A 206 -2.75 -9.32 -7.64
CA ALA A 206 -1.48 -9.89 -7.16
C ALA A 206 -0.46 -10.12 -8.30
N VAL A 207 -0.92 -10.34 -9.53
CA VAL A 207 -0.02 -10.45 -10.69
C VAL A 207 0.34 -9.06 -11.23
N LEU A 208 -0.62 -8.13 -11.26
CA LEU A 208 -0.41 -6.79 -11.83
C LEU A 208 0.44 -5.87 -10.93
N LEU A 209 0.23 -5.89 -9.61
CA LEU A 209 0.93 -4.97 -8.69
C LEU A 209 2.46 -5.08 -8.75
N PRO A 210 3.07 -6.28 -8.72
CA PRO A 210 4.52 -6.41 -8.87
C PRO A 210 5.04 -5.83 -10.18
N LEU A 211 4.31 -6.01 -11.29
CA LEU A 211 4.69 -5.44 -12.59
C LEU A 211 4.65 -3.91 -12.53
N VAL A 212 3.59 -3.33 -11.96
CA VAL A 212 3.49 -1.87 -11.77
C VAL A 212 4.64 -1.36 -10.89
N VAL A 213 4.94 -2.04 -9.78
CA VAL A 213 6.03 -1.63 -8.88
C VAL A 213 7.37 -1.67 -9.58
N LEU A 214 7.66 -2.74 -10.35
CA LEU A 214 8.95 -2.90 -11.02
C LEU A 214 9.13 -1.96 -12.20
N PHE A 215 8.14 -1.86 -13.09
CA PHE A 215 8.27 -1.11 -14.33
C PHE A 215 7.95 0.38 -14.19
N ILE A 216 7.00 0.75 -13.33
CA ILE A 216 6.56 2.14 -13.18
C ILE A 216 7.26 2.80 -12.00
N ASP A 217 7.07 2.26 -10.79
CA ASP A 217 7.62 2.91 -9.60
C ASP A 217 9.14 2.72 -9.49
N GLY A 218 9.67 1.59 -9.99
CA GLY A 218 11.09 1.26 -10.01
C GLY A 218 11.93 2.15 -10.93
N ASN A 219 11.30 2.95 -11.81
CA ASN A 219 12.00 3.95 -12.61
C ASN A 219 12.31 5.20 -11.78
N ILE A 220 13.24 5.05 -10.83
CA ILE A 220 13.68 6.13 -9.95
C ILE A 220 14.29 7.28 -10.77
N GLY A 221 14.92 6.98 -11.90
CA GLY A 221 15.50 7.98 -12.79
C GLY A 221 14.46 8.96 -13.33
N TYR A 222 13.31 8.45 -13.81
CA TYR A 222 12.21 9.28 -14.29
C TYR A 222 11.60 10.12 -13.15
N TRP A 223 11.25 9.49 -12.03
CA TRP A 223 10.60 10.19 -10.92
C TRP A 223 11.49 11.25 -10.28
N HIS A 224 12.78 10.96 -10.14
CA HIS A 224 13.72 11.88 -9.50
C HIS A 224 14.21 12.98 -10.46
N ARG A 225 14.56 12.65 -11.70
CA ARG A 225 15.13 13.63 -12.65
C ARG A 225 14.07 14.44 -13.38
N THR A 226 12.98 13.81 -13.81
CA THR A 226 11.94 14.45 -14.63
C THR A 226 10.86 15.09 -13.77
N CYS A 227 10.34 14.37 -12.78
CA CYS A 227 9.25 14.84 -11.91
C CYS A 227 9.73 15.50 -10.61
N ARG A 228 11.05 15.58 -10.38
CA ARG A 228 11.68 16.17 -9.17
C ARG A 228 11.12 15.62 -7.85
N VAL A 229 10.77 14.35 -7.82
CA VAL A 229 10.34 13.67 -6.60
C VAL A 229 11.57 13.34 -5.75
N GLU A 230 11.50 13.64 -4.45
CA GLU A 230 12.54 13.28 -3.48
C GLU A 230 12.77 11.77 -3.47
N PHE A 231 14.03 11.35 -3.42
CA PHE A 231 14.39 9.94 -3.63
C PHE A 231 13.74 9.04 -2.58
N TRP A 232 13.85 9.41 -1.30
CA TRP A 232 13.29 8.61 -0.21
C TRP A 232 11.76 8.62 -0.19
N ASN A 233 11.12 9.66 -0.75
CA ASN A 233 9.67 9.65 -0.92
C ASN A 233 9.26 8.60 -1.96
N GLN A 234 10.01 8.46 -3.05
CA GLN A 234 9.75 7.42 -4.04
C GLN A 234 9.97 6.01 -3.47
N ILE A 235 11.04 5.79 -2.70
CA ILE A 235 11.29 4.52 -2.00
C ILE A 235 10.18 4.20 -0.99
N LYS A 236 9.68 5.21 -0.27
CA LYS A 236 8.50 5.08 0.60
C LYS A 236 7.27 4.63 -0.20
N LEU A 237 6.99 5.27 -1.33
CA LEU A 237 5.85 4.95 -2.20
C LEU A 237 5.94 3.54 -2.82
N ILE A 238 7.15 3.06 -3.13
CA ILE A 238 7.39 1.67 -3.54
C ILE A 238 7.05 0.72 -2.38
N GLY A 239 7.59 0.99 -1.19
CA GLY A 239 7.32 0.19 0.00
C GLY A 239 5.84 0.11 0.35
N GLN A 240 5.12 1.21 0.13
CA GLN A 240 3.67 1.28 0.28
C GLN A 240 2.95 0.31 -0.67
N ASN A 241 3.31 0.29 -1.95
CA ASN A 241 2.76 -0.66 -2.91
C ASN A 241 3.12 -2.12 -2.60
N VAL A 242 4.32 -2.38 -2.07
CA VAL A 242 4.70 -3.72 -1.57
C VAL A 242 3.81 -4.13 -0.38
N GLY A 243 3.50 -3.20 0.53
CA GLY A 243 2.53 -3.40 1.61
C GLY A 243 1.13 -3.75 1.10
N ILE A 244 0.63 -3.01 0.10
CA ILE A 244 -0.65 -3.27 -0.57
C ILE A 244 -0.65 -4.66 -1.21
N PHE A 245 0.43 -5.02 -1.91
CA PHE A 245 0.60 -6.35 -2.48
C PHE A 245 0.51 -7.45 -1.40
N GLY A 246 1.08 -7.24 -0.22
CA GLY A 246 0.92 -8.14 0.93
C GLY A 246 -0.54 -8.34 1.34
N ALA A 247 -1.34 -7.27 1.37
CA ALA A 247 -2.78 -7.35 1.66
C ALA A 247 -3.56 -8.08 0.58
N VAL A 248 -3.25 -7.81 -0.69
CA VAL A 248 -3.87 -8.45 -1.85
C VAL A 248 -3.56 -9.94 -1.88
N LEU A 249 -2.33 -10.36 -1.55
CA LEU A 249 -1.96 -11.77 -1.43
C LEU A 249 -2.79 -12.49 -0.36
N ILE A 250 -3.04 -11.86 0.79
CA ILE A 250 -3.90 -12.42 1.83
C ILE A 250 -5.30 -12.63 1.27
N LEU A 251 -5.90 -11.62 0.61
CA LEU A 251 -7.24 -11.73 0.03
C LEU A 251 -7.35 -12.74 -1.13
N ALA A 252 -6.29 -12.88 -1.93
CA ALA A 252 -6.23 -13.83 -3.05
C ALA A 252 -6.19 -15.29 -2.57
N THR A 253 -5.57 -15.50 -1.41
CA THR A 253 -5.32 -16.83 -0.83
C THR A 253 -6.32 -17.23 0.25
N ASP A 254 -7.11 -16.28 0.76
CA ASP A 254 -8.17 -16.52 1.72
C ASP A 254 -9.22 -17.49 1.16
N SER A 255 -9.40 -18.62 1.85
CA SER A 255 -10.28 -19.73 1.47
C SER A 255 -11.15 -20.15 2.63
#